data_AF-A0A927AEG7-F1
#
_entry.id   AF-A0A927AEG7-F1
#
_cell.length_a   1.000
_cell.length_b   1.000
_cell.length_c   1.000
_cell.angle_alpha   90.00
_cell.angle_beta   90.00
_cell.angle_gamma   90.00
#
_symmetry.space_group_name_H-M   'P 1'
#
loop_
_entity.id
_entity.type
_entity.pdbx_description
1 polymer ?
#
loop_
_entity_poly.entity_id
_entity_poly.type
_entity_poly.pdbx_seq_one_letter_code
_entity_poly.pdbx_strand_id
1 'polypeptide(L)' 'MKGSNTEDYSVPSPLIDAAICNLVILVSHFSDDYFDSQWLSLTEKEIEFLIVELIESLASELNGETLILLLRKIRTE' A
#
# COMPACT_ATOMS: atom_id res chain seq x y z
N MET A 1 -35.21 -11.66 -3.51
CA MET A 1 -33.93 -11.85 -2.79
C MET A 1 -32.84 -11.28 -3.69
N LYS A 2 -32.24 -10.15 -3.32
CA LYS A 2 -31.11 -9.57 -4.07
C LYS A 2 -29.88 -10.44 -3.76
N GLY A 3 -29.34 -11.11 -4.78
CA GLY A 3 -28.08 -11.83 -4.65
C GLY A 3 -26.98 -10.83 -4.29
N SER A 4 -26.30 -11.06 -3.17
CA SER A 4 -25.04 -10.40 -2.88
C SER A 4 -24.03 -10.91 -3.90
N ASN A 5 -23.63 -10.07 -4.85
CA ASN A 5 -22.40 -10.29 -5.60
C ASN A 5 -21.25 -10.24 -4.59
N THR A 6 -20.85 -11.39 -4.08
CA THR A 6 -19.55 -11.54 -3.44
C THR A 6 -18.54 -11.53 -4.58
N GLU A 7 -17.97 -10.35 -4.86
CA GLU A 7 -16.81 -10.26 -5.74
C GLU A 7 -15.72 -11.19 -5.18
N ASP A 8 -15.23 -12.09 -6.03
CA ASP A 8 -14.21 -13.05 -5.66
C ASP A 8 -12.86 -12.32 -5.66
N TYR A 9 -12.49 -11.71 -4.53
CA TYR A 9 -11.20 -11.04 -4.32
C TYR A 9 -10.03 -12.02 -4.20
N SER A 10 -10.16 -13.24 -4.72
CA SER A 10 -9.15 -14.30 -4.62
C SER A 10 -7.94 -14.08 -5.53
N VAL A 11 -8.05 -13.23 -6.55
CA VAL A 11 -6.94 -12.87 -7.44
C VAL A 11 -6.53 -11.41 -7.22
N PRO A 12 -5.25 -11.12 -6.90
CA PRO A 12 -4.76 -9.76 -6.77
C PRO A 12 -4.95 -8.96 -8.06
N SER A 13 -5.34 -7.69 -7.92
CA SER A 13 -5.47 -6.80 -9.07
C SER A 13 -4.07 -6.42 -9.59
N PRO A 14 -3.81 -6.49 -10.91
CA PRO A 14 -2.52 -6.07 -11.47
C PRO A 14 -2.12 -4.63 -11.12
N LEU A 15 -3.10 -3.74 -10.93
CA LEU A 15 -2.85 -2.36 -10.50
C LEU A 15 -2.41 -2.30 -9.03
N ILE A 16 -2.99 -3.17 -8.17
CA ILE A 16 -2.60 -3.27 -6.76
C ILE A 16 -1.19 -3.88 -6.68
N ASP A 17 -0.91 -4.93 -7.42
CA ASP A 17 0.42 -5.56 -7.46
C ASP A 17 1.50 -4.56 -7.89
N ALA A 18 1.25 -3.81 -8.97
CA ALA A 18 2.17 -2.77 -9.42
C ALA A 18 2.39 -1.69 -8.36
N ALA A 19 1.34 -1.27 -7.64
CA ALA A 19 1.45 -0.30 -6.56
C ALA A 19 2.30 -0.83 -5.39
N ILE A 20 2.11 -2.10 -5.01
CA ILE A 20 2.90 -2.75 -3.95
C ILE A 20 4.37 -2.88 -4.38
N CYS A 21 4.64 -3.35 -5.60
CA CYS A 21 6.00 -3.45 -6.14
C CYS A 21 6.71 -2.08 -6.15
N ASN A 22 6.01 -1.03 -6.57
CA ASN A 22 6.56 0.33 -6.55
C ASN A 22 6.87 0.79 -5.11
N LEU A 23 6.00 0.48 -4.14
CA LEU A 23 6.22 0.81 -2.75
C LEU A 23 7.44 0.07 -2.16
N VAL A 24 7.63 -1.21 -2.49
CA VAL A 24 8.84 -1.99 -2.12
C VAL A 24 10.10 -1.34 -2.69
N ILE A 25 10.08 -0.93 -3.97
CA ILE A 25 11.22 -0.25 -4.60
C ILE A 25 11.51 1.08 -3.89
N LEU A 26 10.48 1.86 -3.57
CA LEU A 26 10.65 3.13 -2.87
C LEU A 26 11.28 2.93 -1.49
N VAL A 27 10.76 2.00 -0.68
CA VAL A 27 11.28 1.76 0.68
C VAL A 27 12.68 1.15 0.66
N SER A 28 12.98 0.25 -0.27
CA SER A 28 14.32 -0.34 -0.40
C SER A 28 15.41 0.67 -0.77
N HIS A 29 15.05 1.84 -1.30
CA HIS A 29 15.97 2.92 -1.65
C HIS A 29 15.71 4.21 -0.87
N PHE A 30 14.86 4.19 0.15
CA PHE A 30 14.51 5.40 0.90
C PHE A 30 15.69 5.82 1.80
N SER A 31 16.07 7.08 1.69
CA SER A 31 17.13 7.68 2.50
C SER A 31 16.76 9.15 2.80
N ASP A 32 16.64 9.46 4.09
CA ASP A 32 16.50 10.80 4.65
C ASP A 32 17.28 10.93 5.96
N ASP A 33 17.10 12.04 6.69
CA ASP A 33 17.82 12.30 7.94
C ASP A 33 17.48 11.31 9.08
N TYR A 34 16.40 10.53 8.96
CA TYR A 34 15.87 9.64 9.99
C TYR A 34 15.93 8.17 9.62
N PHE A 35 15.95 7.85 8.33
CA PHE A 35 15.93 6.49 7.82
C PHE A 35 16.79 6.37 6.57
N ASP A 36 17.70 5.39 6.55
CA ASP A 36 18.43 5.01 5.35
C ASP A 36 18.41 3.49 5.21
N SER A 37 17.66 2.99 4.23
CA SER A 37 17.47 1.55 4.00
C SER A 37 18.77 0.83 3.68
N GLN A 38 19.70 1.48 2.99
CA GLN A 38 20.96 0.90 2.56
C GLN A 38 21.95 0.84 3.71
N TRP A 39 22.01 1.91 4.52
CA TRP A 39 22.85 1.96 5.71
C TRP A 39 22.38 0.96 6.77
N LEU A 40 21.06 0.82 6.96
CA LEU A 40 20.48 -0.18 7.86
C LEU A 40 20.65 -1.63 7.35
N SER A 41 21.06 -1.80 6.09
CA SER A 41 21.28 -3.12 5.46
C SER A 41 20.07 -4.05 5.57
N LEU A 42 18.86 -3.50 5.35
CA LEU A 42 17.62 -4.26 5.47
C LEU A 42 17.57 -5.42 4.47
N THR A 43 17.16 -6.58 4.95
CA THR A 43 16.89 -7.74 4.09
C THR A 43 15.59 -7.54 3.31
N GLU A 44 15.43 -8.27 2.20
CA GLU A 44 14.19 -8.29 1.41
C GLU A 44 12.97 -8.61 2.29
N LYS A 45 13.10 -9.59 3.20
CA LYS A 45 12.04 -9.98 4.13
C LYS A 45 11.68 -8.85 5.11
N GLU A 46 12.66 -8.13 5.65
CA GLU A 46 12.39 -6.99 6.55
C GLU A 46 11.70 -5.85 5.81
N ILE A 47 12.07 -5.62 4.55
CA ILE A 47 11.39 -4.63 3.69
C ILE A 47 9.94 -5.07 3.45
N GLU A 48 9.68 -6.34 3.10
CA GLU A 48 8.32 -6.86 2.94
C GLU A 48 7.48 -6.66 4.21
N PHE A 49 8.02 -7.01 5.38
CA PHE A 49 7.33 -6.78 6.65
C PHE A 49 7.05 -5.30 6.91
N LEU A 50 8.01 -4.42 6.63
CA LEU A 50 7.83 -2.98 6.78
C LEU A 50 6.73 -2.45 5.86
N ILE A 51 6.63 -2.97 4.63
CA ILE A 51 5.53 -2.62 3.72
C ILE A 51 4.17 -3.07 4.28
N VAL A 52 4.09 -4.29 4.81
CA VAL A 52 2.85 -4.79 5.43
C VAL A 52 2.42 -3.91 6.59
N GLU A 53 3.34 -3.63 7.53
CA GLU A 53 3.06 -2.76 8.69
C GLU A 53 2.63 -1.34 8.27
N LEU A 54 3.25 -0.79 7.22
CA LEU A 54 2.85 0.52 6.67
C LEU A 54 1.43 0.50 6.12
N ILE A 55 1.07 -0.53 5.35
CA ILE A 55 -0.28 -0.69 4.79
C ILE A 55 -1.31 -0.84 5.90
N GLU A 56 -1.04 -1.69 6.89
CA GLU A 56 -1.95 -1.91 8.02
C GLU A 56 -2.12 -0.65 8.87
N SER A 57 -1.03 0.08 9.13
CA SER A 57 -1.08 1.37 9.84
C SER A 57 -1.93 2.40 9.09
N LEU A 58 -1.71 2.58 7.79
CA LEU A 58 -2.52 3.50 6.97
C LEU A 58 -3.99 3.07 6.90
N ALA A 59 -4.25 1.76 6.82
CA ALA A 59 -5.61 1.21 6.83
C ALA A 59 -6.31 1.48 8.17
N SER A 60 -5.58 1.46 9.29
CA SER A 60 -6.14 1.72 10.62
C SER A 60 -6.56 3.19 10.82
N GLU A 61 -5.94 4.12 10.09
CA GLU A 61 -6.26 5.55 10.12
C GLU A 61 -7.33 5.95 9.08
N LEU A 62 -7.71 5.01 8.21
CA LEU A 62 -8.65 5.25 7.14
C LEU A 62 -10.02 5.63 7.68
N ASN A 63 -10.54 6.76 7.19
CA ASN A 63 -11.86 7.25 7.54
C ASN A 63 -12.61 7.73 6.29
N GLY A 64 -13.90 8.07 6.48
CA GLY A 64 -14.77 8.48 5.37
C GLY A 64 -14.30 9.72 4.61
N GLU A 65 -13.63 10.66 5.29
CA GLU A 65 -13.11 11.87 4.66
C GLU A 65 -11.96 11.52 3.71
N THR A 66 -10.98 10.73 4.17
CA THR A 66 -9.87 10.25 3.34
C THR A 66 -10.37 9.49 2.11
N LEU A 67 -11.36 8.61 2.29
CA LEU A 67 -11.95 7.85 1.20
C LEU A 67 -12.63 8.74 0.15
N ILE A 68 -13.38 9.77 0.57
CA ILE A 68 -14.01 10.71 -0.35
C ILE A 68 -12.96 11.50 -1.14
N LEU A 69 -11.87 11.92 -0.49
CA LEU A 69 -10.78 12.63 -1.17
C LEU A 69 -10.11 11.75 -2.24
N LEU A 70 -9.79 10.50 -1.91
CA LEU A 70 -9.20 9.55 -2.86
C LEU A 70 -10.15 9.27 -4.03
N LEU A 71 -11.45 9.05 -3.77
CA LEU A 71 -12.45 8.84 -4.81
C LEU A 71 -12.59 10.05 -5.74
N ARG A 72 -12.50 11.27 -5.21
CA ARG A 72 -12.51 12.48 -6.04
C ARG A 72 -11.30 12.51 -6.97
N LYS A 73 -10.10 12.25 -6.45
CA LYS A 73 -8.87 12.19 -7.25
C LYS A 73 -8.99 11.22 -8.42
N ILE A 74 -9.44 9.99 -8.16
CA ILE A 74 -9.64 8.95 -9.18
C ILE A 74 -10.65 9.38 -10.26
N ARG A 75 -11.67 10.16 -9.91
CA ARG A 75 -12.71 10.61 -10.86
C ARG A 75 -12.34 11.88 -11.63
N THR A 76 -11.31 12.60 -11.19
CA THR A 76 -10.82 13.82 -11.84
C THR A 76 -9.61 13.60 -12.73
N GLU A 77 -8.91 12.48 -12.55
CA GLU A 77 -7.89 11.95 -13.48
C GLU A 77 -8.58 11.19 -14.64
#